data_AF-A0A8H7JA32-F1
#
_entry.id   AF-A0A8H7JA32-F1
#
_cell.length_a   1.000
_cell.length_b   1.000
_cell.length_c   1.000
_cell.angle_alpha   90.00
_cell.angle_beta   90.00
_cell.angle_gamma   90.00
#
_symmetry.space_group_name_H-M   'P 1'
#
loop_
_entity.id
_entity.type
_entity.pdbx_description
1 polymer ?
#
loop_
_entity_poly.entity_id
_entity_poly.type
_entity_poly.pdbx_seq_one_letter_code
_entity_poly.pdbx_strand_id
1 'polypeptide(L)'
;MAGNVEATVEPDVLQDRVFVVSLTRVLTDAFGSSKDLYLKLKQKSDSDDKYENTKDARHHESQDRRDSHSNFSETLGRRVRWNLDRRETHRSDSEDELICTASSQVQTTYDRGHRKLGEVYAQGDSIAKIQLQSHIIKLQQVLIRIHQDLMLSNYLAVSSSHSQLIQLVQTVRTTRAAAIQALDLLCQRLLADPPQESPNPHLPMPGAFPQPPRSRRSSSSSSCDVDTPVPSKPPIPPTPNVNKLFCRYALDFQTHSHRSLPHNFALGGNNRCPTCRTHISIRPNKAWEVIVDSTGRLTRGKRFLIRNRFVIKCHRSNGGFACVLCANCRDADTVCRTIEALMEHLWKEHTSEDMERDSDIIES
;
A
#
# COMPACT_ATOMS: atom_id res chain seq x y z
N MET A 1 23.62 -7.63 -66.57
CA MET A 1 24.63 -7.46 -65.50
C MET A 1 24.69 -5.97 -65.21
N ALA A 2 24.42 -5.40 -64.04
CA ALA A 2 24.28 -5.84 -62.65
C ALA A 2 22.96 -5.23 -62.11
N GLY A 3 22.25 -5.75 -61.11
CA GLY A 3 22.68 -6.38 -59.87
C GLY A 3 22.16 -5.50 -58.72
N ASN A 4 20.87 -5.65 -58.39
CA ASN A 4 20.23 -5.07 -57.21
C ASN A 4 20.91 -5.52 -55.92
N VAL A 5 21.19 -4.60 -55.01
CA VAL A 5 21.23 -4.88 -53.55
C VAL A 5 20.70 -3.64 -52.83
N GLU A 6 19.37 -3.56 -52.74
CA GLU A 6 18.69 -2.64 -51.83
C GLU A 6 18.63 -3.34 -50.47
N ALA A 7 19.45 -2.85 -49.54
CA ALA A 7 19.50 -3.36 -48.18
C ALA A 7 18.19 -3.04 -47.47
N THR A 8 17.31 -4.03 -47.37
CA THR A 8 16.18 -4.02 -46.44
C THR A 8 16.73 -3.96 -45.02
N VAL A 9 16.67 -2.78 -44.44
CA VAL A 9 16.81 -2.56 -43.00
C VAL A 9 15.57 -3.18 -42.35
N GLU A 10 15.70 -4.41 -41.87
CA GLU A 10 14.78 -5.06 -40.94
C GLU A 10 14.65 -4.19 -39.68
N PRO A 11 13.49 -3.60 -39.38
CA PRO A 11 13.23 -3.05 -38.08
C PRO A 11 12.66 -4.16 -37.17
N ASP A 12 13.26 -4.31 -35.99
CA ASP A 12 12.57 -4.77 -34.78
C ASP A 12 12.57 -6.27 -34.38
N VAL A 13 13.62 -7.03 -34.72
CA VAL A 13 13.77 -8.44 -34.29
C VAL A 13 14.17 -8.59 -32.80
N LEU A 14 14.39 -7.51 -32.06
CA LEU A 14 14.81 -7.57 -30.64
C LEU A 14 13.68 -7.37 -29.63
N GLN A 15 12.46 -7.01 -30.08
CA GLN A 15 11.34 -6.74 -29.18
C GLN A 15 10.55 -8.00 -28.76
N ASP A 16 10.80 -9.16 -29.39
CA ASP A 16 9.86 -10.30 -29.35
C ASP A 16 10.42 -11.60 -28.75
N ARG A 17 10.87 -11.58 -27.48
CA ARG A 17 11.18 -12.83 -26.76
C ARG A 17 10.81 -12.89 -25.28
N VAL A 18 10.12 -11.88 -24.74
CA VAL A 18 9.58 -11.98 -23.37
C VAL A 18 8.14 -12.46 -23.46
N PHE A 19 7.95 -13.75 -23.20
CA PHE A 19 6.66 -14.39 -23.12
C PHE A 19 6.16 -14.40 -21.67
N VAL A 20 4.83 -14.40 -21.50
CA VAL A 20 4.20 -14.52 -20.17
C VAL A 20 4.63 -15.83 -19.48
N VAL A 21 4.85 -16.90 -20.23
CA VAL A 21 5.42 -18.16 -19.70
C VAL A 21 6.79 -17.96 -19.05
N SER A 22 7.69 -17.22 -19.71
CA SER A 22 9.04 -16.94 -19.21
C SER A 22 9.00 -16.07 -17.96
N LEU A 23 8.15 -15.05 -17.96
CA LEU A 23 7.94 -14.18 -16.79
C LEU A 23 7.35 -14.94 -15.61
N THR A 24 6.40 -15.84 -15.86
CA THR A 24 5.81 -16.69 -14.83
C THR A 24 6.88 -17.58 -14.19
N ARG A 25 7.76 -18.19 -14.99
CA ARG A 25 8.89 -18.98 -14.49
C ARG A 25 9.87 -18.16 -13.64
N VAL A 26 10.28 -16.99 -14.12
CA VAL A 26 11.16 -16.09 -13.35
C VAL A 26 10.50 -15.68 -12.04
N LEU A 27 9.19 -15.43 -12.06
CA LEU A 27 8.44 -15.09 -10.86
C LEU A 27 8.35 -16.26 -9.86
N THR A 28 8.14 -17.49 -10.34
CA THR A 28 8.18 -18.69 -9.47
C THR A 28 9.54 -18.92 -8.85
N ASP A 29 10.62 -18.67 -9.59
CA ASP A 29 12.00 -18.76 -9.10
C ASP A 29 12.28 -17.66 -8.04
N ALA A 30 11.77 -16.45 -8.26
CA ALA A 30 11.86 -15.36 -7.29
C ALA A 30 11.07 -15.66 -6.00
N PHE A 31 9.90 -16.30 -6.08
CA PHE A 31 9.18 -16.77 -4.90
C PHE A 31 9.94 -17.89 -4.16
N GLY A 32 10.59 -18.81 -4.89
CA GLY A 32 11.48 -19.81 -4.29
C GLY A 32 12.61 -19.16 -3.49
N SER A 33 13.29 -18.19 -4.09
CA SER A 33 14.33 -17.40 -3.41
C SER A 33 13.80 -16.65 -2.19
N SER A 34 12.57 -16.12 -2.28
CA SER A 34 11.89 -15.45 -1.16
C SER A 34 11.60 -16.41 -0.02
N LYS A 35 11.17 -17.64 -0.31
CA LYS A 35 10.94 -18.69 0.69
C LYS A 35 12.22 -19.06 1.43
N ASP A 36 13.31 -19.27 0.70
CA ASP A 36 14.60 -19.62 1.32
C ASP A 36 15.11 -18.49 2.21
N LEU A 37 14.94 -17.24 1.77
CA LEU A 37 15.30 -16.06 2.56
C LEU A 37 14.42 -15.93 3.81
N TYR A 38 13.12 -16.19 3.68
CA TYR A 38 12.17 -16.17 4.80
C TYR A 38 12.55 -17.18 5.88
N LEU A 39 12.85 -18.43 5.50
CA LEU A 39 13.27 -19.47 6.46
C LEU A 39 14.54 -19.07 7.20
N LYS A 40 15.51 -18.46 6.51
CA LYS A 40 16.74 -17.95 7.11
C LYS A 40 16.48 -16.82 8.10
N LEU A 41 15.63 -15.86 7.73
CA LEU A 41 15.26 -14.75 8.60
C LEU A 41 14.50 -15.21 9.84
N LYS A 42 13.56 -16.15 9.68
CA LYS A 42 12.79 -16.74 10.76
C LYS A 42 13.68 -17.52 11.74
N GLN A 43 14.60 -18.34 11.22
CA GLN A 43 15.57 -19.03 12.07
C GLN A 43 16.44 -18.06 12.88
N LYS A 44 16.80 -16.92 12.27
CA LYS A 44 17.57 -15.87 12.93
C LYS A 44 16.76 -15.16 14.02
N SER A 45 15.51 -14.79 13.77
CA SER A 45 14.65 -14.18 14.79
C SER A 45 14.45 -15.12 15.99
N ASP A 46 14.16 -16.40 15.74
CA ASP A 46 13.97 -17.38 16.81
C ASP A 46 15.24 -17.60 17.64
N SER A 47 16.41 -17.40 17.03
CA SER A 47 17.70 -17.49 17.72
C SER A 47 17.93 -16.26 18.60
N ASP A 48 17.68 -15.06 18.09
CA ASP A 48 17.83 -13.80 18.82
C ASP A 48 16.93 -13.80 20.09
N ASP A 49 15.68 -14.26 19.98
CA ASP A 49 14.73 -14.34 21.10
C ASP A 49 15.19 -15.30 22.23
N LYS A 50 15.82 -16.43 21.87
CA LYS A 50 16.36 -17.38 22.87
C LYS A 50 17.52 -16.78 23.67
N TYR A 51 18.37 -15.97 23.03
CA TYR A 51 19.49 -15.32 23.72
C TYR A 51 19.01 -14.23 24.68
N GLU A 52 17.94 -13.50 24.37
CA GLU A 52 17.37 -12.50 25.28
C GLU A 52 16.69 -13.13 26.50
N ASN A 53 15.85 -14.15 26.30
CA ASN A 53 15.14 -14.82 27.39
C ASN A 53 16.09 -15.47 28.42
N THR A 54 17.25 -15.96 27.97
CA THR A 54 18.30 -16.53 28.85
C THR A 54 19.03 -15.46 29.68
N LYS A 55 19.00 -14.19 29.28
CA LYS A 55 19.57 -13.07 30.07
C LYS A 55 18.58 -12.58 31.12
N ASP A 56 17.31 -12.50 30.78
CA ASP A 56 16.25 -12.08 31.71
C ASP A 56 16.05 -13.08 32.86
N ALA A 57 16.17 -14.38 32.58
CA ALA A 57 16.11 -15.41 33.62
C ALA A 57 17.22 -15.25 34.69
N ARG A 58 18.42 -14.80 34.30
CA ARG A 58 19.54 -14.59 35.25
C ARG A 58 19.39 -13.32 36.07
N HIS A 59 18.67 -12.32 35.56
CA HIS A 59 18.35 -11.11 36.31
C HIS A 59 17.27 -11.36 37.37
N HIS A 60 16.30 -12.25 37.10
CA HIS A 60 15.27 -12.62 38.07
C HIS A 60 15.78 -13.49 39.24
N GLU A 61 16.76 -14.37 39.00
CA GLU A 61 17.33 -15.22 40.07
C GLU A 61 18.18 -14.44 41.10
N SER A 62 18.63 -13.23 40.73
CA SER A 62 19.46 -12.38 41.60
C SER A 62 18.63 -11.44 42.51
N GLN A 63 17.30 -11.39 42.34
CA GLN A 63 16.43 -10.43 43.03
C GLN A 63 15.51 -11.06 44.08
N ASP A 64 15.54 -12.38 44.24
CA ASP A 64 14.62 -13.13 45.13
C ASP A 64 15.27 -13.56 46.46
N ARG A 65 16.09 -12.68 47.06
CA ARG A 65 16.77 -12.96 48.34
C ARG A 65 16.61 -11.93 49.45
N ARG A 66 15.69 -10.97 49.31
CA ARG A 66 15.29 -10.07 50.40
C ARG A 66 13.81 -9.73 50.30
N ASP A 67 13.00 -10.46 51.06
CA ASP A 67 12.21 -9.88 52.16
C ASP A 67 11.08 -10.84 52.54
N SER A 68 11.35 -11.66 53.54
CA SER A 68 10.30 -12.17 54.41
C SER A 68 9.81 -11.00 55.26
N HIS A 69 8.53 -10.62 55.19
CA HIS A 69 7.65 -10.43 56.36
C HIS A 69 6.24 -9.94 55.97
N SER A 70 5.25 -10.60 56.59
CA SER A 70 3.88 -10.20 56.89
C SER A 70 2.76 -10.36 55.83
N ASN A 71 1.85 -11.26 56.20
CA ASN A 71 0.48 -11.42 55.69
C ASN A 71 -0.36 -10.16 55.94
N PHE A 72 -1.34 -9.86 55.07
CA PHE A 72 -2.78 -9.72 55.41
C PHE A 72 -3.60 -9.19 54.22
N SER A 73 -4.82 -9.71 54.09
CA SER A 73 -5.95 -9.26 53.24
C SER A 73 -6.10 -9.89 51.85
N GLU A 74 -6.91 -10.94 51.84
CA GLU A 74 -7.74 -11.38 50.73
C GLU A 74 -8.75 -10.30 50.29
N THR A 75 -9.38 -10.56 49.14
CA THR A 75 -10.60 -9.95 48.58
C THR A 75 -10.48 -8.66 47.77
N LEU A 76 -10.09 -8.78 46.49
CA LEU A 76 -10.85 -8.31 45.31
C LEU A 76 -9.99 -8.44 44.05
N GLY A 77 -10.52 -9.15 43.05
CA GLY A 77 -9.99 -9.17 41.69
C GLY A 77 -9.50 -10.54 41.24
N ARG A 78 -10.42 -11.33 40.66
CA ARG A 78 -10.05 -12.39 39.71
C ARG A 78 -9.24 -11.77 38.58
N ARG A 79 -7.92 -11.78 38.74
CA ARG A 79 -6.97 -11.48 37.68
C ARG A 79 -7.04 -12.67 36.71
N VAL A 80 -7.81 -12.52 35.65
CA VAL A 80 -7.76 -13.41 34.49
C VAL A 80 -6.34 -13.32 33.95
N ARG A 81 -5.51 -14.29 34.31
CA ARG A 81 -4.18 -14.51 33.74
C ARG A 81 -4.41 -14.97 32.31
N TRP A 82 -4.50 -14.01 31.39
CA TRP A 82 -4.56 -14.29 29.96
C TRP A 82 -3.23 -14.95 29.57
N ASN A 83 -3.31 -16.22 29.20
CA ASN A 83 -2.28 -16.92 28.44
C ASN A 83 -2.02 -16.16 27.13
N LEU A 84 -1.00 -15.31 27.12
CA LEU A 84 -0.57 -14.59 25.91
C LEU A 84 0.26 -15.48 24.97
N ASP A 85 0.81 -16.60 25.46
CA ASP A 85 1.67 -17.51 24.68
C ASP A 85 0.95 -18.27 23.57
N ARG A 86 -0.38 -18.34 23.57
CA ARG A 86 -1.13 -19.19 22.61
C ARG A 86 -1.56 -18.48 21.33
N ARG A 87 -1.34 -17.15 21.23
CA ARG A 87 -1.84 -16.37 20.08
C ARG A 87 -0.79 -16.07 19.02
N GLU A 88 0.49 -16.18 19.37
CA GLU A 88 1.62 -15.96 18.44
C GLU A 88 1.77 -17.11 17.45
N THR A 89 1.53 -18.35 17.89
CA THR A 89 1.62 -19.56 17.04
C THR A 89 0.62 -19.52 15.87
N HIS A 90 -0.59 -19.02 16.08
CA HIS A 90 -1.65 -19.06 15.06
C HIS A 90 -1.50 -17.99 13.96
N ARG A 91 -0.70 -16.93 14.19
CA ARG A 91 -0.44 -15.89 13.19
C ARG A 91 0.70 -16.30 12.24
N SER A 92 1.71 -16.97 12.77
CA SER A 92 2.87 -17.46 12.02
C SER A 92 2.50 -18.52 10.97
N ASP A 93 1.57 -19.43 11.29
CA ASP A 93 1.15 -20.48 10.35
C ASP A 93 0.53 -19.90 9.06
N SER A 94 -0.20 -18.79 9.16
CA SER A 94 -0.83 -18.14 8.00
C SER A 94 0.18 -17.44 7.08
N GLU A 95 1.31 -16.98 7.61
CA GLU A 95 2.35 -16.29 6.82
C GLU A 95 3.33 -17.29 6.18
N ASP A 96 3.67 -18.36 6.91
CA ASP A 96 4.42 -19.51 6.40
C ASP A 96 3.72 -20.13 5.19
N GLU A 97 2.41 -20.41 5.34
CA GLU A 97 1.60 -20.97 4.26
C GLU A 97 1.56 -20.02 3.06
N LEU A 98 1.42 -18.71 3.30
CA LEU A 98 1.38 -17.70 2.24
C LEU A 98 2.64 -17.69 1.39
N ILE A 99 3.82 -17.70 2.03
CA ILE A 99 5.11 -17.67 1.32
C ILE A 99 5.36 -19.01 0.61
N CYS A 100 5.03 -20.13 1.25
CA CYS A 100 5.24 -21.44 0.67
C CYS A 100 4.32 -21.73 -0.52
N THR A 101 3.10 -21.19 -0.53
CA THR A 101 2.10 -21.44 -1.58
C THR A 101 2.10 -20.39 -2.69
N ALA A 102 2.83 -19.27 -2.55
CA ALA A 102 2.80 -18.20 -3.54
C ALA A 102 3.17 -18.64 -4.97
N SER A 103 4.24 -19.43 -5.09
CA SER A 103 4.70 -19.97 -6.37
C SER A 103 3.66 -20.91 -7.00
N SER A 104 3.12 -21.85 -6.22
CA SER A 104 2.14 -22.83 -6.73
C SER A 104 0.82 -22.17 -7.13
N GLN A 105 0.37 -21.14 -6.42
CA GLN A 105 -0.85 -20.41 -6.76
C GLN A 105 -0.73 -19.65 -8.09
N VAL A 106 0.39 -18.96 -8.31
CA VAL A 106 0.63 -18.26 -9.57
C VAL A 106 0.79 -19.27 -10.72
N GLN A 107 1.55 -20.34 -10.52
CA GLN A 107 1.70 -21.40 -11.52
C GLN A 107 0.36 -22.05 -11.88
N THR A 108 -0.47 -22.37 -10.89
CA THR A 108 -1.81 -22.95 -11.11
C THR A 108 -2.71 -22.00 -11.89
N THR A 109 -2.63 -20.70 -11.60
CA THR A 109 -3.39 -19.66 -12.32
C THR A 109 -2.94 -19.57 -13.78
N TYR A 110 -1.63 -19.60 -14.02
CA TYR A 110 -1.05 -19.65 -15.36
C TYR A 110 -1.50 -20.92 -16.11
N ASP A 111 -1.30 -22.10 -15.52
CA ASP A 111 -1.66 -23.39 -16.13
C ASP A 111 -3.15 -23.47 -16.47
N ARG A 112 -4.00 -22.87 -15.62
CA ARG A 112 -5.45 -22.75 -15.87
C ARG A 112 -5.74 -21.91 -17.11
N GLY A 113 -5.09 -20.76 -17.28
CA GLY A 113 -5.26 -19.92 -18.47
C GLY A 113 -4.69 -20.60 -19.72
N HIS A 114 -3.50 -21.20 -19.60
CA HIS A 114 -2.82 -21.89 -20.69
C HIS A 114 -3.61 -23.12 -21.18
N ARG A 115 -4.23 -23.91 -20.29
CA ARG A 115 -5.11 -25.02 -20.69
C ARG A 115 -6.32 -24.57 -21.50
N LYS A 116 -6.80 -23.34 -21.29
CA LYS A 116 -7.99 -22.81 -21.99
C LYS A 116 -7.66 -22.16 -23.33
N LEU A 117 -6.53 -21.47 -23.39
CA LEU A 117 -6.19 -20.57 -24.50
C LEU A 117 -4.93 -21.00 -25.27
N GLY A 118 -4.14 -21.93 -24.73
CA GLY A 118 -2.92 -22.45 -25.37
C GLY A 118 -1.83 -21.39 -25.57
N GLU A 119 -1.18 -21.46 -26.73
CA GLU A 119 0.04 -20.69 -27.02
C GLU A 119 -0.19 -19.17 -27.01
N VAL A 120 -1.38 -18.68 -27.42
CA VAL A 120 -1.68 -17.24 -27.40
C VAL A 120 -1.68 -16.67 -25.97
N TYR A 121 -1.98 -17.50 -24.97
CA TYR A 121 -1.87 -17.13 -23.57
C TYR A 121 -0.43 -17.22 -23.05
N ALA A 122 0.34 -18.21 -23.52
CA ALA A 122 1.77 -18.30 -23.21
C ALA A 122 2.55 -17.07 -23.74
N GLN A 123 2.20 -16.62 -24.95
CA GLN A 123 2.75 -15.41 -25.54
C GLN A 123 2.32 -14.17 -24.76
N GLY A 124 1.00 -14.05 -24.52
CA GLY A 124 0.37 -12.96 -23.80
C GLY A 124 0.48 -11.58 -24.47
N ASP A 125 -0.19 -10.59 -23.90
CA ASP A 125 -0.17 -9.20 -24.40
C ASP A 125 0.88 -8.33 -23.70
N SER A 126 1.18 -7.17 -24.29
CA SER A 126 2.15 -6.21 -23.76
C SER A 126 1.78 -5.73 -22.35
N ILE A 127 0.48 -5.59 -22.06
CA ILE A 127 -0.02 -5.13 -20.76
C ILE A 127 0.34 -6.13 -19.66
N ALA A 128 0.04 -7.42 -19.86
CA ALA A 128 0.34 -8.48 -18.91
C ALA A 128 1.86 -8.63 -18.72
N LYS A 129 2.64 -8.53 -19.80
CA LYS A 129 4.11 -8.57 -19.74
C LYS A 129 4.67 -7.44 -18.86
N ILE A 130 4.26 -6.20 -19.12
CA ILE A 130 4.69 -5.02 -18.35
C ILE A 130 4.30 -5.16 -16.88
N GLN A 131 3.06 -5.59 -16.60
CA GLN A 131 2.59 -5.79 -15.22
C GLN A 131 3.44 -6.83 -14.48
N LEU A 132 3.61 -8.02 -15.06
CA LEU A 132 4.40 -9.09 -14.45
C LEU A 132 5.87 -8.68 -14.26
N GLN A 133 6.48 -8.05 -15.27
CA GLN A 133 7.85 -7.52 -15.16
C GLN A 133 8.00 -6.52 -14.02
N SER A 134 7.07 -5.57 -13.88
CA SER A 134 7.14 -4.56 -12.82
C SER A 134 7.12 -5.19 -11.41
N HIS A 135 6.32 -6.23 -11.23
CA HIS A 135 6.20 -6.93 -9.96
C HIS A 135 7.40 -7.84 -9.67
N ILE A 136 7.98 -8.47 -10.70
CA ILE A 136 9.23 -9.23 -10.59
C ILE A 136 10.36 -8.32 -10.15
N ILE A 137 10.53 -7.16 -10.81
CA ILE A 137 11.57 -6.19 -10.47
C ILE A 137 11.42 -5.73 -9.03
N LYS A 138 10.19 -5.36 -8.62
CA LYS A 138 9.93 -4.92 -7.24
C LYS A 138 10.27 -6.00 -6.22
N LEU A 139 9.91 -7.25 -6.48
CA LEU A 139 10.24 -8.37 -5.59
C LEU A 139 11.77 -8.58 -5.52
N GLN A 140 12.45 -8.60 -6.67
CA GLN A 140 13.90 -8.76 -6.74
C GLN A 140 14.64 -7.64 -6.03
N GLN A 141 14.20 -6.38 -6.14
CA GLN A 141 14.78 -5.25 -5.42
C GLN A 141 14.71 -5.44 -3.89
N VAL A 142 13.57 -5.92 -3.38
CA VAL A 142 13.42 -6.22 -1.95
C VAL A 142 14.32 -7.38 -1.52
N LEU A 143 14.39 -8.45 -2.31
CA LEU A 143 15.27 -9.58 -2.03
C LEU A 143 16.75 -9.17 -1.99
N ILE A 144 17.20 -8.38 -2.96
CA ILE A 144 18.58 -7.87 -3.01
C ILE A 144 18.86 -7.00 -1.79
N ARG A 145 17.96 -6.07 -1.46
CA ARG A 145 18.12 -5.19 -0.29
C ARG A 145 18.25 -5.98 1.01
N ILE A 146 17.35 -6.94 1.24
CA ILE A 146 17.41 -7.79 2.45
C ILE A 146 18.69 -8.63 2.45
N HIS A 147 19.12 -9.16 1.30
CA HIS A 147 20.36 -9.94 1.22
C HIS A 147 21.60 -9.10 1.51
N GLN A 148 21.68 -7.88 0.96
CA GLN A 148 22.74 -6.92 1.24
C GLN A 148 22.76 -6.54 2.72
N ASP A 149 21.59 -6.25 3.29
CA ASP A 149 21.46 -5.94 4.71
C ASP A 149 21.90 -7.11 5.57
N LEU A 150 21.57 -8.36 5.22
CA LEU A 150 22.02 -9.55 5.96
C LEU A 150 23.54 -9.74 5.89
N MET A 151 24.16 -9.48 4.74
CA MET A 151 25.62 -9.55 4.59
C MET A 151 26.32 -8.46 5.40
N LEU A 152 25.79 -7.24 5.40
CA LEU A 152 26.34 -6.10 6.16
C LEU A 152 26.06 -6.21 7.66
N SER A 153 24.91 -6.79 8.05
CA SER A 153 24.52 -7.00 9.45
C SER A 153 25.45 -7.94 10.21
N ASN A 154 26.22 -8.78 9.51
CA ASN A 154 27.29 -9.57 10.14
C ASN A 154 28.49 -8.72 10.59
N TYR A 155 28.63 -7.49 10.09
CA TYR A 155 29.73 -6.58 10.42
C TYR A 155 29.28 -5.32 11.18
N LEU A 156 28.06 -4.84 10.95
CA LEU A 156 27.49 -3.64 11.55
C LEU A 156 26.06 -3.92 11.98
N ALA A 157 25.80 -3.95 13.28
CA ALA A 157 24.48 -4.28 13.79
C ALA A 157 23.39 -3.28 13.34
N VAL A 158 22.16 -3.83 13.23
CA VAL A 158 20.83 -3.22 13.41
C VAL A 158 20.01 -2.92 12.13
N SER A 159 19.74 -3.97 11.34
CA SER A 159 18.37 -4.15 10.81
C SER A 159 17.71 -5.24 11.65
N SER A 160 16.53 -5.00 12.24
CA SER A 160 15.84 -6.05 12.99
C SER A 160 15.37 -7.12 12.01
N SER A 161 15.75 -8.39 12.26
CA SER A 161 15.38 -9.53 11.42
C SER A 161 13.85 -9.60 11.23
N HIS A 162 13.09 -9.17 12.25
CA HIS A 162 11.63 -9.04 12.23
C HIS A 162 11.10 -8.03 11.21
N SER A 163 11.69 -6.83 11.11
CA SER A 163 11.25 -5.82 10.13
C SER A 163 11.47 -6.30 8.70
N GLN A 164 12.61 -6.94 8.44
CA GLN A 164 12.90 -7.56 7.14
C GLN A 164 11.93 -8.69 6.81
N LEU A 165 11.56 -9.50 7.81
CA LEU A 165 10.56 -10.56 7.67
C LEU A 165 9.20 -10.00 7.25
N ILE A 166 8.71 -8.96 7.93
CA ILE A 166 7.45 -8.29 7.60
C ILE A 166 7.49 -7.72 6.18
N GLN A 167 8.57 -7.01 5.82
CA GLN A 167 8.71 -6.42 4.49
C GLN A 167 8.69 -7.49 3.40
N LEU A 168 9.38 -8.62 3.61
CA LEU A 168 9.40 -9.76 2.70
C LEU A 168 8.00 -10.36 2.52
N VAL A 169 7.32 -10.68 3.63
CA VAL A 169 5.96 -11.25 3.62
C VAL A 169 4.98 -10.34 2.88
N GLN A 170 5.02 -9.03 3.17
CA GLN A 170 4.16 -8.05 2.50
C GLN A 170 4.45 -7.95 1.00
N THR A 171 5.72 -7.96 0.61
CA THR A 171 6.11 -7.91 -0.79
C THR A 171 5.68 -9.16 -1.54
N VAL A 172 5.89 -10.36 -0.96
CA VAL A 172 5.42 -11.62 -1.54
C VAL A 172 3.90 -11.62 -1.69
N ARG A 173 3.16 -11.21 -0.65
CA ARG A 173 1.69 -11.13 -0.65
C ARG A 173 1.18 -10.23 -1.77
N THR A 174 1.74 -9.04 -1.90
CA THR A 174 1.32 -8.05 -2.90
C THR A 174 1.70 -8.47 -4.32
N THR A 175 2.92 -8.95 -4.54
CA THR A 175 3.39 -9.46 -5.83
C THR A 175 2.57 -10.66 -6.30
N ARG A 176 2.27 -11.62 -5.40
CA ARG A 176 1.42 -12.77 -5.72
C ARG A 176 0.02 -12.34 -6.16
N ALA A 177 -0.64 -11.47 -5.37
CA ALA A 177 -1.99 -11.03 -5.68
C ALA A 177 -2.05 -10.28 -7.02
N ALA A 178 -1.07 -9.42 -7.29
CA ALA A 178 -1.01 -8.67 -8.53
C ALA A 178 -0.68 -9.55 -9.74
N ALA A 179 0.18 -10.57 -9.59
CA ALA A 179 0.46 -11.53 -10.66
C ALA A 179 -0.78 -12.35 -11.04
N ILE A 180 -1.52 -12.87 -10.04
CA ILE A 180 -2.79 -13.58 -10.28
C ILE A 180 -3.77 -12.67 -11.02
N GLN A 181 -3.90 -11.41 -10.58
CA GLN A 181 -4.77 -10.44 -11.23
C GLN A 181 -4.36 -10.17 -12.68
N ALA A 182 -3.06 -9.99 -12.96
CA ALA A 182 -2.56 -9.77 -14.31
C ALA A 182 -2.87 -10.95 -15.26
N LEU A 183 -2.69 -12.17 -14.77
CA LEU A 183 -3.00 -13.41 -15.49
C LEU A 183 -4.50 -13.57 -15.75
N ASP A 184 -5.34 -13.29 -14.74
CA ASP A 184 -6.80 -13.36 -14.90
C ASP A 184 -7.31 -12.30 -15.88
N LEU A 185 -6.78 -11.08 -15.83
CA LEU A 185 -7.12 -10.03 -16.79
C LEU A 185 -6.63 -10.35 -18.21
N LEU A 186 -5.47 -10.99 -18.36
CA LEU A 186 -5.01 -11.49 -19.66
C LEU A 186 -5.99 -12.53 -20.22
N CYS A 187 -6.43 -13.47 -19.39
CA CYS A 187 -7.40 -14.48 -19.78
C CYS A 187 -8.73 -13.83 -20.22
N GLN A 188 -9.20 -12.81 -19.49
CA GLN A 188 -10.42 -12.07 -19.87
C GLN A 188 -10.27 -11.35 -21.20
N ARG A 189 -9.14 -10.66 -21.44
CA ARG A 189 -8.91 -9.93 -22.70
C ARG A 189 -8.84 -10.87 -23.90
N LEU A 190 -8.18 -12.02 -23.76
CA LEU A 190 -8.08 -13.02 -24.83
C LEU A 190 -9.40 -13.78 -25.09
N LEU A 191 -10.30 -13.83 -24.11
CA LEU A 191 -11.65 -14.40 -24.29
C LEU A 191 -12.66 -13.38 -24.83
N ALA A 192 -12.41 -12.07 -24.64
CA ALA A 192 -13.34 -11.00 -24.98
C ALA A 192 -13.37 -10.64 -26.48
N ASP A 193 -12.38 -11.07 -27.28
CA ASP A 193 -12.38 -10.85 -28.73
C ASP A 193 -11.72 -12.01 -29.51
N PRO A 194 -12.38 -12.61 -30.52
CA PRO A 194 -11.70 -13.09 -31.70
C PRO A 194 -11.27 -11.87 -32.55
N PRO A 195 -10.04 -11.83 -33.10
CA PRO A 195 -9.67 -10.77 -34.02
C PRO A 195 -10.61 -10.80 -35.23
N GLN A 196 -11.50 -9.81 -35.35
CA GLN A 196 -12.03 -9.45 -36.65
C GLN A 196 -10.85 -8.92 -37.46
N GLU A 197 -10.28 -9.78 -38.32
CA GLU A 197 -9.68 -9.32 -39.56
C GLU A 197 -10.76 -8.53 -40.30
N SER A 198 -10.79 -7.22 -40.10
CA SER A 198 -11.50 -6.32 -40.99
C SER A 198 -10.82 -6.41 -42.36
N PRO A 199 -11.53 -6.78 -43.44
CA PRO A 199 -11.00 -6.69 -44.79
C PRO A 199 -10.67 -5.22 -45.08
N ASN A 200 -9.38 -4.99 -45.23
CA ASN A 200 -8.69 -3.80 -45.71
C ASN A 200 -9.56 -2.90 -46.63
N PRO A 201 -10.09 -1.75 -46.18
CA PRO A 201 -10.53 -0.70 -47.08
C PRO A 201 -9.32 0.18 -47.40
N HIS A 202 -8.73 -0.07 -48.56
CA HIS A 202 -7.88 0.81 -49.36
C HIS A 202 -7.44 2.14 -48.70
N LEU A 203 -6.14 2.22 -48.39
CA LEU A 203 -5.41 3.48 -48.18
C LEU A 203 -5.62 4.44 -49.36
N PRO A 204 -6.05 5.70 -49.16
CA PRO A 204 -5.87 6.75 -50.15
C PRO A 204 -4.42 7.26 -50.08
N MET A 205 -3.84 7.47 -51.26
CA MET A 205 -2.48 7.98 -51.49
C MET A 205 -2.10 9.21 -50.64
N PRO A 206 -0.82 9.33 -50.24
CA PRO A 206 -0.27 10.54 -49.65
C PRO A 206 0.03 11.57 -50.75
N GLY A 207 -0.77 12.64 -50.83
CA GLY A 207 -0.49 13.73 -51.77
C GLY A 207 -1.69 14.61 -52.09
N ALA A 208 -2.28 15.27 -51.10
CA ALA A 208 -3.15 16.42 -51.37
C ALA A 208 -3.02 17.45 -50.26
N PHE A 209 -2.57 18.65 -50.64
CA PHE A 209 -2.44 19.83 -49.79
C PHE A 209 -3.79 20.26 -49.19
N PRO A 210 -3.83 20.79 -47.95
CA PRO A 210 -5.05 21.35 -47.39
C PRO A 210 -5.43 22.67 -48.08
N GLN A 211 -6.67 22.77 -48.57
CA GLN A 211 -7.26 24.02 -49.05
C GLN A 211 -7.67 24.93 -47.87
N PRO A 212 -7.58 26.26 -48.01
CA PRO A 212 -7.93 27.21 -46.96
C PRO A 212 -9.45 27.39 -46.81
N PRO A 213 -9.97 27.67 -45.60
CA PRO A 213 -11.39 27.89 -45.40
C PRO A 213 -11.84 29.25 -45.96
N ARG A 214 -12.89 29.20 -46.79
CA ARG A 214 -13.57 30.38 -47.33
C ARG A 214 -14.36 31.11 -46.25
N SER A 215 -14.06 32.40 -46.17
CA SER A 215 -14.79 33.48 -45.50
C SER A 215 -16.30 33.45 -45.77
N ARG A 216 -17.10 33.53 -44.69
CA ARG A 216 -18.47 34.07 -44.72
C ARG A 216 -18.60 35.18 -43.68
N ARG A 217 -18.72 36.41 -44.18
CA ARG A 217 -19.21 37.59 -43.47
C ARG A 217 -20.72 37.51 -43.23
N SER A 218 -21.15 38.05 -42.09
CA SER A 218 -22.25 39.03 -41.89
C SER A 218 -22.39 39.27 -40.36
N SER A 219 -21.94 40.41 -39.81
CA SER A 219 -22.73 41.61 -39.40
C SER A 219 -23.96 41.29 -38.54
N SER A 220 -24.11 41.76 -37.28
CA SER A 220 -24.16 43.17 -36.88
C SER A 220 -24.25 43.37 -35.34
N SER A 221 -23.69 44.52 -34.90
CA SER A 221 -24.04 45.42 -33.77
C SER A 221 -24.34 44.89 -32.36
N SER A 222 -23.54 45.31 -31.37
CA SER A 222 -23.97 46.29 -30.34
C SER A 222 -22.81 46.69 -29.42
N SER A 223 -22.78 47.98 -29.06
CA SER A 223 -21.87 48.72 -28.15
C SER A 223 -21.70 48.06 -26.76
N CYS A 224 -20.67 48.30 -25.94
CA CYS A 224 -20.01 49.57 -25.56
C CYS A 224 -18.70 49.31 -24.75
N ASP A 225 -17.84 50.34 -24.74
CA ASP A 225 -16.86 50.77 -23.71
C ASP A 225 -15.54 50.00 -23.44
N VAL A 226 -14.47 50.61 -23.99
CA VAL A 226 -13.21 51.06 -23.37
C VAL A 226 -12.84 50.48 -21.99
N ASP A 227 -11.77 49.69 -21.93
CA ASP A 227 -10.54 50.05 -21.20
C ASP A 227 -9.40 49.05 -21.46
N THR A 228 -8.18 49.58 -21.61
CA THR A 228 -6.96 48.81 -21.89
C THR A 228 -6.26 48.47 -20.57
N PRO A 229 -5.84 47.22 -20.34
CA PRO A 229 -4.55 47.04 -19.68
C PRO A 229 -3.69 45.87 -20.19
N VAL A 230 -2.42 46.20 -20.39
CA VAL A 230 -1.16 45.42 -20.35
C VAL A 230 -1.25 43.90 -20.02
N PRO A 231 -0.63 43.01 -20.84
CA PRO A 231 -0.48 41.59 -20.49
C PRO A 231 0.52 41.42 -19.34
N SER A 232 -0.02 41.21 -18.14
CA SER A 232 0.73 40.72 -16.98
C SER A 232 0.92 39.20 -17.09
N LYS A 233 2.06 38.72 -16.56
CA LYS A 233 2.50 37.32 -16.45
C LYS A 233 1.36 36.30 -16.19
N PRO A 234 1.49 35.05 -16.68
CA PRO A 234 0.53 34.00 -16.38
C PRO A 234 0.39 33.80 -14.86
N PRO A 235 -0.85 33.64 -14.36
CA PRO A 235 -1.10 33.44 -12.94
C PRO A 235 -0.50 32.10 -12.50
N ILE A 236 0.29 32.16 -11.43
CA ILE A 236 0.71 31.00 -10.66
C ILE A 236 -0.57 30.25 -10.25
N PRO A 237 -0.67 28.92 -10.47
CA PRO A 237 -1.85 28.16 -10.07
C PRO A 237 -2.09 28.34 -8.56
N PRO A 238 -3.34 28.60 -8.12
CA PRO A 238 -3.65 28.71 -6.71
C PRO A 238 -3.29 27.40 -6.02
N THR A 239 -2.58 27.51 -4.90
CA THR A 239 -2.29 26.41 -3.99
C THR A 239 -3.55 25.57 -3.77
N PRO A 240 -3.47 24.22 -3.80
CA PRO A 240 -4.63 23.37 -3.62
C PRO A 240 -5.26 23.68 -2.27
N ASN A 241 -6.48 24.21 -2.33
CA ASN A 241 -7.24 24.68 -1.19
C ASN A 241 -7.48 23.48 -0.25
N VAL A 242 -6.64 23.31 0.77
CA VAL A 242 -6.66 22.21 1.78
C VAL A 242 -8.07 22.00 2.36
N ASN A 243 -8.88 23.06 2.36
CA ASN A 243 -10.28 23.06 2.76
C ASN A 243 -11.20 22.16 1.91
N LYS A 244 -10.76 21.64 0.75
CA LYS A 244 -11.58 20.76 -0.10
C LYS A 244 -11.41 19.26 0.19
N LEU A 245 -10.38 18.86 0.92
CA LEU A 245 -10.10 17.43 1.15
C LEU A 245 -11.02 16.84 2.21
N PHE A 246 -11.23 17.58 3.28
CA PHE A 246 -12.00 17.16 4.45
C PHE A 246 -13.45 17.63 4.35
N CYS A 247 -14.35 16.90 5.02
CA CYS A 247 -15.70 17.43 5.22
C CYS A 247 -15.65 18.70 6.07
N ARG A 248 -16.57 19.65 5.83
CA ARG A 248 -16.69 20.86 6.67
C ARG A 248 -16.83 20.52 8.15
N TYR A 249 -17.62 19.49 8.48
CA TYR A 249 -17.74 19.00 9.84
C TYR A 249 -16.43 18.45 10.40
N ALA A 250 -15.64 17.77 9.57
CA ALA A 250 -14.34 17.23 9.97
C ALA A 250 -13.35 18.36 10.28
N LEU A 251 -13.32 19.41 9.46
CA LEU A 251 -12.50 20.62 9.68
C LEU A 251 -12.85 21.32 10.99
N ASP A 252 -14.12 21.37 11.37
CA ASP A 252 -14.53 21.94 12.66
C ASP A 252 -13.90 21.16 13.84
N PHE A 253 -13.76 19.83 13.72
CA PHE A 253 -13.11 19.00 14.74
C PHE A 253 -11.59 19.16 14.76
N GLN A 254 -10.97 19.45 13.61
CA GLN A 254 -9.53 19.76 13.53
C GLN A 254 -9.23 21.10 14.21
N THR A 255 -10.11 22.09 14.05
CA THR A 255 -9.92 23.45 14.60
C THR A 255 -10.31 23.57 16.07
N HIS A 256 -11.28 22.78 16.56
CA HIS A 256 -11.80 22.91 17.92
C HIS A 256 -11.55 21.67 18.76
N SER A 257 -10.31 21.45 19.21
CA SER A 257 -9.84 20.27 19.97
C SER A 257 -10.63 19.93 21.25
N HIS A 258 -11.42 20.85 21.80
CA HIS A 258 -12.24 20.61 23.01
C HIS A 258 -13.69 20.15 22.70
N ARG A 259 -14.14 20.20 21.45
CA ARG A 259 -15.53 19.88 21.08
C ARG A 259 -15.86 18.39 21.25
N SER A 260 -16.82 18.06 22.11
CA SER A 260 -17.27 16.68 22.30
C SER A 260 -17.90 16.07 21.05
N LEU A 261 -17.84 14.74 20.96
CA LEU A 261 -18.51 13.99 19.89
C LEU A 261 -20.03 14.18 19.99
N PRO A 262 -20.73 14.47 18.88
CA PRO A 262 -22.19 14.62 18.89
C PRO A 262 -22.88 13.27 19.17
N HIS A 263 -24.14 13.35 19.55
CA HIS A 263 -24.98 12.18 19.83
C HIS A 263 -25.09 11.18 18.65
N ASN A 264 -24.90 11.63 17.41
CA ASN A 264 -24.94 10.75 16.23
C ASN A 264 -23.86 9.65 16.25
N PHE A 265 -22.77 9.86 16.98
CA PHE A 265 -21.67 8.90 17.14
C PHE A 265 -21.64 8.24 18.52
N ALA A 266 -22.66 8.50 19.36
CA ALA A 266 -22.81 7.86 20.66
C ALA A 266 -23.41 6.44 20.52
N LEU A 267 -23.50 5.70 21.64
CA LEU A 267 -24.21 4.42 21.70
C LEU A 267 -25.66 4.58 21.20
N GLY A 268 -26.03 3.82 20.16
CA GLY A 268 -27.34 3.92 19.52
C GLY A 268 -27.47 5.02 18.46
N GLY A 269 -26.41 5.80 18.21
CA GLY A 269 -26.35 6.77 17.12
C GLY A 269 -26.31 6.10 15.74
N ASN A 270 -26.65 6.87 14.70
CA ASN A 270 -26.68 6.38 13.31
C ASN A 270 -25.31 6.45 12.60
N ASN A 271 -24.26 6.90 13.30
CA ASN A 271 -22.90 7.00 12.77
C ASN A 271 -22.78 7.84 11.49
N ARG A 272 -23.69 8.79 11.27
CA ARG A 272 -23.67 9.67 10.09
C ARG A 272 -23.19 11.06 10.44
N CYS A 273 -22.32 11.60 9.60
CA CYS A 273 -21.91 12.99 9.67
C CYS A 273 -23.13 13.92 9.53
N PRO A 274 -23.35 14.89 10.43
CA PRO A 274 -24.48 15.81 10.34
C PRO A 274 -24.47 16.68 9.07
N THR A 275 -23.28 16.94 8.51
CA THR A 275 -23.12 17.86 7.37
C THR A 275 -23.16 17.13 6.03
N CYS A 276 -22.31 16.12 5.81
CA CYS A 276 -22.25 15.40 4.53
C CYS A 276 -23.07 14.11 4.49
N ARG A 277 -23.65 13.67 5.62
CA ARG A 277 -24.44 12.44 5.76
C ARG A 277 -23.69 11.13 5.48
N THR A 278 -22.38 11.20 5.21
CA THR A 278 -21.48 10.04 5.10
C THR A 278 -21.55 9.19 6.36
N HIS A 279 -21.72 7.88 6.19
CA HIS A 279 -21.68 6.91 7.27
C HIS A 279 -20.22 6.59 7.63
N ILE A 280 -19.87 6.73 8.90
CA ILE A 280 -18.53 6.50 9.44
C ILE A 280 -18.63 5.30 10.37
N SER A 281 -18.11 4.15 9.95
CA SER A 281 -18.24 2.86 10.66
C SER A 281 -17.39 2.77 11.93
N ILE A 282 -17.65 3.63 12.91
CA ILE A 282 -17.01 3.60 14.23
C ILE A 282 -17.88 2.86 15.24
N ARG A 283 -17.21 2.19 16.19
CA ARG A 283 -17.88 1.57 17.33
C ARG A 283 -17.81 2.54 18.52
N PRO A 284 -18.94 2.92 19.13
CA PRO A 284 -18.92 3.81 20.28
C PRO A 284 -18.15 3.14 21.43
N ASN A 285 -17.44 3.95 22.22
CA ASN A 285 -16.58 3.53 23.34
C ASN A 285 -15.45 2.54 22.96
N LYS A 286 -15.09 2.44 21.68
CA LYS A 286 -13.88 1.74 21.26
C LYS A 286 -12.85 2.75 20.74
N ALA A 287 -11.59 2.38 20.90
CA ALA A 287 -10.45 3.07 20.30
C ALA A 287 -9.68 2.05 19.46
N TRP A 288 -8.92 2.55 18.49
CA TRP A 288 -7.96 1.73 17.76
C TRP A 288 -6.63 1.77 18.50
N GLU A 289 -6.01 0.62 18.65
CA GLU A 289 -4.68 0.52 19.21
C GLU A 289 -3.67 0.31 18.08
N VAL A 290 -2.63 1.13 18.09
CA VAL A 290 -1.53 1.08 17.15
C VAL A 290 -0.23 1.03 17.95
N ILE A 291 0.71 0.19 17.53
CA ILE A 291 2.04 0.11 18.11
C ILE A 291 3.00 0.70 17.09
N VAL A 292 3.72 1.74 17.48
CA VAL A 292 4.74 2.39 16.63
C VAL A 292 6.11 2.13 17.25
N ASP A 293 7.01 1.61 16.43
CA ASP A 293 8.38 1.38 16.84
C ASP A 293 9.07 2.73 17.04
N SER A 294 9.51 3.00 18.26
CA SER A 294 10.35 4.18 18.53
C SER A 294 11.70 3.96 17.86
N THR A 295 12.14 4.91 17.04
CA THR A 295 13.44 4.88 16.38
C THR A 295 14.55 5.06 17.42
N GLY A 296 14.91 3.98 18.13
CA GLY A 296 15.90 3.97 19.20
C GLY A 296 16.20 2.53 19.65
N ARG A 297 17.48 2.20 19.81
CA ARG A 297 18.00 0.81 19.86
C ARG A 297 17.47 -0.11 20.98
N LEU A 298 16.69 0.38 21.95
CA LEU A 298 16.34 -0.40 23.16
C LEU A 298 14.97 -0.04 23.79
N THR A 299 14.15 0.82 23.18
CA THR A 299 12.87 1.23 23.78
C THR A 299 11.72 0.40 23.22
N ARG A 300 10.95 -0.26 24.10
CA ARG A 300 9.66 -0.91 23.78
C ARG A 300 8.85 0.00 22.86
N GLY A 301 8.26 -0.55 21.80
CA GLY A 301 7.38 0.19 20.89
C GLY A 301 6.29 0.93 21.68
N LYS A 302 6.05 2.19 21.31
CA LYS A 302 5.04 3.03 21.94
C LYS A 302 3.65 2.59 21.49
N ARG A 303 2.73 2.49 22.45
CA ARG A 303 1.33 2.10 22.19
C ARG A 303 0.50 3.37 22.13
N PHE A 304 -0.25 3.53 21.04
CA PHE A 304 -1.12 4.68 20.83
C PHE A 304 -2.57 4.22 20.69
N LEU A 305 -3.46 4.87 21.45
CA LEU A 305 -4.90 4.73 21.39
C LEU A 305 -5.49 5.88 20.57
N ILE A 306 -5.98 5.55 19.39
CA ILE A 306 -6.60 6.47 18.46
C ILE A 306 -8.10 6.51 18.75
N ARG A 307 -8.57 7.66 19.25
CA ARG A 307 -9.98 7.85 19.60
C ARG A 307 -10.85 7.98 18.35
N ASN A 308 -12.14 7.64 18.48
CA ASN A 308 -13.14 7.82 17.41
C ASN A 308 -13.16 9.24 16.83
N ARG A 309 -12.85 10.23 17.66
CA ARG A 309 -12.77 11.63 17.25
C ARG A 309 -11.69 11.88 16.20
N PHE A 310 -10.55 11.20 16.31
CA PHE A 310 -9.51 11.25 15.28
C PHE A 310 -10.03 10.75 13.93
N VAL A 311 -10.74 9.61 13.93
CA VAL A 311 -11.32 9.05 12.71
C VAL A 311 -12.34 10.00 12.08
N ILE A 312 -13.15 10.66 12.89
CA ILE A 312 -14.15 11.62 12.41
C ILE A 312 -13.49 12.84 11.79
N LYS A 313 -12.43 13.39 12.36
CA LYS A 313 -11.76 14.56 11.73
C LYS A 313 -11.01 14.22 10.44
N CYS A 314 -10.77 12.94 10.16
CA CYS A 314 -10.17 12.47 8.92
C CYS A 314 -11.20 12.25 7.79
N HIS A 315 -12.51 12.25 8.05
CA HIS A 315 -13.48 11.88 7.01
C HIS A 315 -13.66 12.96 5.92
N ARG A 316 -14.02 12.50 4.72
CA ARG A 316 -14.23 13.35 3.55
C ARG A 316 -15.71 13.44 3.18
N SER A 317 -16.10 14.53 2.50
CA SER A 317 -17.51 14.74 2.08
C SER A 317 -18.00 13.66 1.12
N ASN A 318 -17.12 13.12 0.27
CA ASN A 318 -17.47 12.12 -0.75
C ASN A 318 -17.24 10.67 -0.26
N GLY A 319 -17.10 10.47 1.05
CA GLY A 319 -16.71 9.19 1.62
C GLY A 319 -15.19 8.97 1.66
N GLY A 320 -14.79 7.94 2.40
CA GLY A 320 -13.37 7.69 2.71
C GLY A 320 -12.79 8.72 3.69
N PHE A 321 -11.47 8.70 3.79
CA PHE A 321 -10.68 9.41 4.79
C PHE A 321 -9.46 10.07 4.15
N ALA A 322 -9.02 11.20 4.70
CA ALA A 322 -7.74 11.83 4.43
C ALA A 322 -6.97 11.91 5.74
N CYS A 323 -5.66 11.66 5.71
CA CYS A 323 -4.84 11.68 6.92
C CYS A 323 -4.57 13.14 7.35
N VAL A 324 -5.06 13.52 8.54
CA VAL A 324 -4.83 14.86 9.11
C VAL A 324 -3.36 15.11 9.41
N LEU A 325 -2.60 14.08 9.80
CA LEU A 325 -1.17 14.22 10.07
C LEU A 325 -0.38 14.51 8.78
N CYS A 326 -0.70 13.84 7.67
CA CYS A 326 -0.10 14.17 6.36
C CYS A 326 -0.41 15.61 5.95
N ALA A 327 -1.67 16.03 6.07
CA ALA A 327 -2.09 17.38 5.69
C ALA A 327 -1.40 18.49 6.51
N ASN A 328 -0.98 18.18 7.73
CA ASN A 328 -0.31 19.13 8.62
C ASN A 328 1.22 19.14 8.50
N CYS A 329 1.84 18.03 8.07
CA CYS A 329 3.28 17.83 8.20
C CYS A 329 4.02 17.41 6.92
N ARG A 330 3.32 17.14 5.80
CA ARG A 330 3.95 16.60 4.58
C ARG A 330 3.59 17.40 3.32
N ASP A 331 4.41 17.21 2.29
CA ASP A 331 4.23 17.80 0.96
C ASP A 331 3.06 17.19 0.17
N ALA A 332 2.52 16.06 0.62
CA ALA A 332 1.45 15.34 -0.07
C ALA A 332 0.39 14.80 0.91
N ASP A 333 -0.87 15.00 0.54
CA ASP A 333 -2.03 14.47 1.26
C ASP A 333 -2.26 13.00 0.95
N THR A 334 -2.45 12.17 1.99
CA THR A 334 -2.81 10.76 1.82
C THR A 334 -4.31 10.55 1.99
N VAL A 335 -4.92 9.83 1.05
CA VAL A 335 -6.35 9.48 1.05
C VAL A 335 -6.54 7.97 1.17
N CYS A 336 -7.37 7.55 2.12
CA CYS A 336 -7.70 6.16 2.42
C CYS A 336 -9.17 5.89 2.15
N ARG A 337 -9.50 4.71 1.59
CA ARG A 337 -10.91 4.34 1.29
C ARG A 337 -11.67 3.86 2.52
N THR A 338 -10.99 3.25 3.49
CA THR A 338 -11.57 2.67 4.69
C THR A 338 -10.83 3.13 5.96
N ILE A 339 -11.41 2.87 7.13
CA ILE A 339 -10.79 3.20 8.42
C ILE A 339 -9.54 2.34 8.63
N GLU A 340 -9.58 1.07 8.22
CA GLU A 340 -8.44 0.14 8.34
C GLU A 340 -7.25 0.63 7.52
N ALA A 341 -7.49 1.11 6.30
CA ALA A 341 -6.45 1.70 5.46
C ALA A 341 -5.89 3.00 6.06
N LEU A 342 -6.72 3.80 6.74
CA LEU A 342 -6.25 4.98 7.48
C LEU A 342 -5.36 4.58 8.65
N MET A 343 -5.77 3.60 9.45
CA MET A 343 -4.96 3.08 10.56
C MET A 343 -3.65 2.49 10.05
N GLU A 344 -3.70 1.72 8.95
CA GLU A 344 -2.51 1.13 8.33
C GLU A 344 -1.51 2.20 7.89
N HIS A 345 -2.01 3.26 7.25
CA HIS A 345 -1.19 4.40 6.87
C HIS A 345 -0.57 5.10 8.09
N LEU A 346 -1.34 5.34 9.15
CA LEU A 346 -0.84 6.02 10.35
C LEU A 346 0.37 5.32 10.96
N TRP A 347 0.30 4.00 11.15
CA TRP A 347 1.39 3.27 11.82
C TRP A 347 2.61 3.04 10.94
N LYS A 348 2.44 2.98 9.62
CA LYS A 348 3.54 2.81 8.67
C LYS A 348 4.28 4.10 8.37
N GLU A 349 3.52 5.19 8.25
CA GLU A 349 4.04 6.43 7.69
C GLU A 349 4.33 7.49 8.75
N HIS A 350 3.64 7.50 9.90
CA HIS A 350 3.86 8.52 10.92
C HIS A 350 4.72 8.01 12.08
N THR A 351 5.61 8.87 12.58
CA THR A 351 6.45 8.57 13.74
C THR A 351 5.69 8.77 15.05
N SER A 352 6.29 8.34 16.17
CA SER A 352 5.74 8.62 17.51
C SER A 352 5.55 10.12 17.74
N GLU A 353 6.49 10.95 17.29
CA GLU A 353 6.42 12.40 17.48
C GLU A 353 5.26 13.02 16.69
N ASP A 354 4.97 12.51 15.49
CA ASP A 354 3.83 12.95 14.70
C ASP A 354 2.50 12.59 15.38
N MET A 355 2.41 11.39 15.98
CA MET A 355 1.22 10.94 16.70
C MET A 355 0.97 11.74 17.97
N GLU A 356 2.02 12.06 18.74
CA GLU A 356 1.95 12.82 19.99
C GLU A 356 1.48 14.27 19.80
N ARG A 357 1.64 14.84 18.59
CA ARG A 357 1.16 16.19 18.27
C ARG A 357 -0.37 16.28 18.25
N ASP A 358 -1.07 15.17 18.15
CA ASP A 358 -2.52 15.15 17.99
C ASP A 358 -3.25 14.74 19.28
N SER A 359 -4.06 15.63 19.84
CA SER A 359 -4.76 15.41 21.12
C SER A 359 -5.80 14.28 21.12
N ASP A 360 -6.20 13.78 19.94
CA ASP A 360 -7.13 12.66 19.81
C ASP A 360 -6.41 11.30 19.71
N ILE A 361 -5.08 11.30 19.71
CA ILE A 361 -4.22 10.12 19.81
C ILE A 361 -3.52 10.17 21.17
N ILE A 362 -3.64 9.08 21.94
CA ILE A 362 -3.11 9.03 23.31
C ILE A 362 -2.11 7.90 23.44
N GLU A 363 -0.93 8.18 23.97
CA GLU A 363 0.02 7.16 24.37
C GLU A 363 -0.51 6.38 25.60
N SER A 364 -0.48 5.05 25.55
CA SER A 364 -1.06 4.14 26.54
C SER A 364 -0.04 3.32 27.32
#